data_AF-A0A3M3A0C0-F1
#
_entry.id   AF-A0A3M3A0C0-F1
#
_cell.length_a   1.000
_cell.length_b   1.000
_cell.length_c   1.000
_cell.angle_alpha   90.00
_cell.angle_beta   90.00
_cell.angle_gamma   90.00
#
_symmetry.space_group_name_H-M   'P 1'
#
loop_
_entity.id
_entity.type
_entity.pdbx_description
1 polymer ?
#
loop_
_entity_poly.entity_id
_entity_poly.type
_entity_poly.pdbx_seq_one_letter_code
_entity_poly.pdbx_strand_id
1 'polypeptide(L)'
;FQWTVHVPGDRYPQAPEVMQAVAQFWTRIGVKVQLEVLPWAVYAGKANKNELAISVIAWGNGTGEAAYALTNILTTVDSSKGQGASNWGHYSNPLVDKALADSTAEFDEAKRRKILEDSV
;
A
#
# COMPACT_ATOMS: atom_id res chain seq x y z
N PHE A 1 7.02 -13.30 -21.20
CA PHE A 1 6.49 -12.26 -20.29
C PHE A 1 6.64 -12.76 -18.86
N GLN A 2 7.21 -11.96 -17.96
CA GLN A 2 7.49 -12.27 -16.55
C GLN A 2 7.33 -10.97 -15.75
N TRP A 3 6.69 -11.05 -14.57
CA TRP A 3 6.56 -9.94 -13.64
C TRP A 3 7.71 -9.94 -12.64
N THR A 4 8.20 -8.76 -12.29
CA THR A 4 9.13 -8.58 -11.16
C THR A 4 8.36 -8.03 -9.96
N VAL A 5 8.43 -8.73 -8.83
CA VAL A 5 7.94 -8.27 -7.54
C VAL A 5 9.14 -7.89 -6.70
N HIS A 6 9.18 -6.65 -6.26
CA HIS A 6 10.25 -6.12 -5.43
C HIS A 6 9.83 -6.18 -3.96
N VAL A 7 10.69 -6.72 -3.12
CA VAL A 7 10.40 -7.00 -1.70
C VAL A 7 11.54 -6.48 -0.83
N PRO A 8 11.29 -5.70 0.23
CA PRO A 8 12.34 -5.33 1.16
C PRO A 8 12.67 -6.50 2.10
N GLY A 9 13.92 -6.96 2.11
CA GLY A 9 14.34 -8.15 2.85
C GLY A 9 14.57 -7.94 4.35
N ASP A 10 14.77 -6.70 4.78
CA ASP A 10 15.17 -6.30 6.13
C ASP A 10 14.15 -5.36 6.82
N ARG A 11 12.99 -5.12 6.18
CA ARG A 11 11.97 -4.20 6.70
C ARG A 11 10.76 -4.90 7.30
N TYR A 12 10.19 -5.86 6.58
CA TYR A 12 8.97 -6.55 7.00
C TYR A 12 9.31 -8.00 7.36
N PRO A 13 8.91 -8.49 8.55
CA PRO A 13 9.17 -9.87 8.95
C PRO A 13 8.64 -10.86 7.89
N GLN A 14 9.50 -11.78 7.47
CA GLN A 14 9.16 -12.88 6.55
C GLN A 14 8.62 -12.44 5.17
N ALA A 15 8.83 -11.19 4.76
CA ALA A 15 8.31 -10.68 3.48
C ALA A 15 8.80 -11.49 2.27
N PRO A 16 10.10 -11.84 2.16
CA PRO A 16 10.60 -12.65 1.06
C PRO A 16 9.93 -14.02 0.99
N GLU A 17 9.77 -14.70 2.13
CA GLU A 17 9.17 -16.03 2.22
C GLU A 17 7.68 -16.01 1.88
N VAL A 18 6.95 -15.00 2.36
CA VAL A 18 5.54 -14.79 2.02
C VAL A 18 5.39 -14.56 0.52
N MET A 19 6.22 -13.69 -0.08
CA MET A 19 6.15 -13.45 -1.52
C MET A 19 6.58 -14.64 -2.36
N GLN A 20 7.46 -15.50 -1.83
CA GLN A 20 7.80 -16.77 -2.48
C GLN A 20 6.58 -17.69 -2.54
N ALA A 21 5.79 -17.78 -1.47
CA ALA A 21 4.53 -18.52 -1.49
C ALA A 21 3.52 -17.91 -2.48
N VAL A 22 3.38 -16.57 -2.51
CA VAL A 22 2.50 -15.89 -3.48
C VAL A 22 2.92 -16.18 -4.93
N ALA A 23 4.23 -16.11 -5.23
CA ALA A 23 4.77 -16.41 -6.54
C ALA A 23 4.47 -17.86 -6.98
N GLN A 24 4.51 -18.82 -6.05
CA GLN A 24 4.13 -20.20 -6.31
C GLN A 24 2.64 -20.33 -6.66
N PHE A 25 1.74 -19.58 -5.99
CA PHE A 25 0.32 -19.56 -6.33
C PHE A 25 0.06 -18.92 -7.70
N TRP A 26 0.71 -17.80 -8.01
CA TRP A 26 0.61 -17.15 -9.33
C TRP A 26 1.11 -18.05 -10.46
N THR A 27 2.15 -18.84 -10.22
CA THR A 27 2.65 -19.82 -11.20
C THR A 27 1.58 -20.84 -11.57
N ARG A 28 0.70 -21.25 -10.64
CA ARG A 28 -0.40 -22.21 -10.92
C ARG A 28 -1.43 -21.69 -11.92
N ILE A 29 -1.56 -20.36 -12.05
CA ILE A 29 -2.44 -19.71 -13.02
C ILE A 29 -1.66 -19.18 -14.25
N GLY A 30 -0.41 -19.63 -14.45
CA GLY A 30 0.41 -19.27 -15.62
C GLY A 30 1.15 -17.94 -15.51
N VAL A 31 1.14 -17.28 -14.36
CA VAL A 31 1.84 -16.00 -14.14
C VAL A 31 3.27 -16.28 -13.66
N LYS A 32 4.26 -15.95 -14.50
CA LYS A 32 5.69 -16.06 -14.15
C LYS A 32 6.12 -14.86 -13.32
N VAL A 33 6.71 -15.11 -12.15
CA VAL A 33 7.17 -14.09 -11.21
C VAL A 33 8.67 -14.23 -10.95
N GLN A 34 9.40 -13.13 -10.98
CA GLN A 34 10.73 -12.98 -10.41
C GLN A 34 10.61 -12.17 -9.12
N LEU A 35 11.10 -12.71 -8.01
CA LEU A 35 11.23 -11.92 -6.78
C LEU A 35 12.59 -11.24 -6.77
N GLU A 36 12.59 -9.94 -6.50
CA GLU A 36 13.80 -9.15 -6.29
C GLU A 36 13.81 -8.64 -4.85
N VAL A 37 14.72 -9.17 -4.04
CA VAL A 37 14.84 -8.78 -2.63
C VAL A 37 15.87 -7.66 -2.52
N LEU A 38 15.47 -6.54 -1.93
CA LEU A 38 16.29 -5.33 -1.79
C LEU A 38 16.46 -4.93 -0.32
N PRO A 39 17.60 -4.34 0.09
CA PRO A 39 17.70 -3.64 1.37
C PRO A 39 16.73 -2.45 1.41
N TRP A 40 16.12 -2.18 2.57
CA TRP A 40 15.11 -1.14 2.74
C TRP A 40 15.58 0.24 2.28
N ALA A 41 16.84 0.59 2.57
CA ALA A 41 17.42 1.87 2.19
C ALA A 41 17.40 2.12 0.66
N VAL A 42 17.54 1.05 -0.14
CA VAL A 42 17.45 1.12 -1.60
C VAL A 42 15.99 1.03 -2.03
N TYR A 43 15.26 0.07 -1.47
CA TYR A 43 13.86 -0.20 -1.80
C TYR A 43 12.97 1.04 -1.64
N ALA A 44 13.01 1.70 -0.48
CA ALA A 44 12.15 2.83 -0.15
C ALA A 44 12.37 4.02 -1.11
N GLY A 45 13.62 4.28 -1.50
CA GLY A 45 13.94 5.34 -2.45
C GLY A 45 13.36 5.07 -3.85
N LYS A 46 13.42 3.82 -4.31
CA LYS A 46 12.85 3.40 -5.59
C LYS A 46 11.32 3.36 -5.57
N ALA A 47 10.73 2.84 -4.50
CA ALA A 47 9.29 2.77 -4.32
C ALA A 47 8.65 4.16 -4.30
N ASN A 48 9.23 5.10 -3.55
CA ASN A 48 8.76 6.50 -3.50
C ASN A 48 8.82 7.22 -4.87
N LYS A 49 9.70 6.77 -5.77
CA LYS A 49 9.81 7.30 -7.14
C LYS A 49 8.99 6.51 -8.16
N ASN A 50 8.21 5.52 -7.72
CA ASN A 50 7.44 4.61 -8.57
C ASN A 50 8.29 3.87 -9.61
N GLU A 51 9.55 3.56 -9.27
CA GLU A 51 10.48 2.84 -10.15
C GLU A 51 10.30 1.30 -10.11
N LEU A 52 9.44 0.79 -9.22
CA LEU A 52 9.26 -0.64 -8.98
C LEU A 52 8.00 -1.14 -9.70
N ALA A 53 8.11 -2.24 -10.45
CA ALA A 53 6.99 -2.78 -11.22
C ALA A 53 5.83 -3.24 -10.32
N ILE A 54 6.16 -4.01 -9.28
CA ILE A 54 5.23 -4.38 -8.20
C ILE A 54 5.97 -4.16 -6.88
N SER A 55 5.44 -3.30 -6.03
CA SER A 55 5.97 -3.01 -4.70
C SER A 55 5.19 -3.77 -3.63
N VAL A 56 5.90 -4.28 -2.63
CA VAL A 56 5.32 -4.82 -1.39
C VAL A 56 5.36 -3.76 -0.31
N ILE A 57 4.23 -3.58 0.37
CA ILE A 57 4.10 -2.70 1.52
C ILE A 57 3.46 -3.47 2.67
N ALA A 58 3.89 -3.17 3.89
CA ALA A 58 3.18 -3.51 5.11
C ALA A 58 3.02 -2.24 5.95
N TRP A 59 1.89 -2.12 6.63
CA TRP A 59 1.56 -0.96 7.45
C TRP A 59 1.17 -1.39 8.86
N GLY A 60 1.78 -0.75 9.86
CA GLY A 60 1.39 -0.91 11.27
C GLY A 60 0.46 0.23 11.67
N ASN A 61 -0.78 -0.07 12.02
CA ASN A 61 -1.76 0.96 12.37
C ASN A 61 -1.66 1.37 13.85
N GLY A 62 -0.62 2.15 14.18
CA GLY A 62 -0.26 2.48 15.57
C GLY A 62 -1.27 3.32 16.34
N THR A 63 -2.13 4.08 15.66
CA THR A 63 -3.17 4.89 16.30
C THR A 63 -4.44 4.10 16.64
N GLY A 64 -4.59 2.90 16.06
CA GLY A 64 -5.85 2.13 16.10
C GLY A 64 -6.97 2.73 15.24
N GLU A 65 -6.73 3.86 14.55
CA GLU A 65 -7.72 4.56 13.73
C GLU A 65 -7.45 4.27 12.26
N ALA A 66 -8.49 3.93 11.48
CA ALA A 66 -8.32 3.40 10.13
C ALA A 66 -7.85 4.45 9.12
N ALA A 67 -8.32 5.70 9.23
CA ALA A 67 -7.94 6.77 8.33
C ALA A 67 -6.44 7.09 8.38
N TYR A 68 -5.73 6.83 9.50
CA TYR A 68 -4.27 6.93 9.54
C TYR A 68 -3.59 6.07 8.47
N ALA A 69 -3.90 4.77 8.43
CA ALA A 69 -3.35 3.89 7.41
C ALA A 69 -3.84 4.28 6.01
N LEU A 70 -5.16 4.36 5.84
CA LEU A 70 -5.77 4.55 4.52
C LEU A 70 -5.34 5.86 3.84
N THR A 71 -5.16 6.95 4.61
CA THR A 71 -4.66 8.23 4.07
C THR A 71 -3.19 8.15 3.62
N ASN A 72 -2.39 7.26 4.21
CA ASN A 72 -1.00 7.11 3.79
C ASN A 72 -0.85 6.21 2.56
N ILE A 73 -1.73 5.21 2.39
CA ILE A 73 -1.56 4.15 1.38
C ILE A 73 -2.59 4.17 0.23
N LEU A 74 -3.76 4.81 0.38
CA LEU A 74 -4.85 4.76 -0.61
C LEU A 74 -5.34 6.13 -1.13
N THR A 75 -5.02 7.25 -0.49
CA THR A 75 -5.35 8.54 -1.13
C THR A 75 -4.45 8.79 -2.34
N THR A 76 -4.97 9.51 -3.33
CA THR A 76 -4.16 10.10 -4.40
C THR A 76 -2.97 10.86 -3.81
N VAL A 77 -1.79 10.71 -4.40
CA VAL A 77 -0.56 11.34 -3.93
C VAL A 77 -0.69 12.86 -4.01
N ASP A 78 -0.67 13.54 -2.86
CA ASP A 78 -0.67 15.00 -2.73
C ASP A 78 0.38 15.41 -1.70
N SER A 79 1.58 15.76 -2.19
CA SER A 79 2.72 16.15 -1.34
C SER A 79 2.47 17.46 -0.60
N SER A 80 1.59 18.33 -1.09
CA SER A 80 1.24 19.58 -0.40
C SER A 80 0.41 19.34 0.86
N LYS A 81 -0.34 18.22 0.89
CA LYS A 81 -1.15 17.78 2.04
C LYS A 81 -0.52 16.65 2.84
N GLY A 82 0.63 16.13 2.39
CA GLY A 82 1.25 14.94 2.98
C GLY A 82 0.42 13.66 2.82
N GLN A 83 -0.47 13.61 1.82
CA GLN A 83 -1.38 12.49 1.58
C GLN A 83 -0.77 11.51 0.57
N GLY A 84 -1.07 10.21 0.73
CA GLY A 84 -0.61 9.17 -0.19
C GLY A 84 0.91 8.98 -0.19
N ALA A 85 1.63 9.40 0.86
CA ALA A 85 3.08 9.35 0.92
C ALA A 85 3.67 7.92 0.75
N SER A 86 2.87 6.88 1.01
CA SER A 86 3.23 5.48 0.80
C SER A 86 2.36 4.77 -0.24
N ASN A 87 1.56 5.53 -1.01
CA ASN A 87 0.81 5.04 -2.17
C ASN A 87 1.75 4.88 -3.38
N TRP A 88 2.73 3.99 -3.26
CA TRP A 88 3.74 3.76 -4.29
C TRP A 88 3.20 3.13 -5.57
N GLY A 89 1.97 2.59 -5.53
CA GLY A 89 1.25 2.11 -6.70
C GLY A 89 0.52 3.21 -7.47
N HIS A 90 0.53 4.46 -6.97
CA HIS A 90 -0.21 5.59 -7.55
C HIS A 90 -1.69 5.30 -7.79
N TYR A 91 -2.31 4.53 -6.89
CA TYR A 91 -3.76 4.37 -6.88
C TYR A 91 -4.43 5.75 -6.75
N SER A 92 -5.47 6.01 -7.52
CA SER A 92 -6.20 7.26 -7.45
C SER A 92 -7.67 6.99 -7.72
N ASN A 93 -8.50 7.37 -6.75
CA ASN A 93 -9.94 7.26 -6.87
C ASN A 93 -10.60 8.42 -6.10
N PRO A 94 -11.28 9.35 -6.79
CA PRO A 94 -11.86 10.53 -6.14
C PRO A 94 -12.94 10.17 -5.11
N LEU A 95 -13.58 9.00 -5.21
CA LEU A 95 -14.55 8.54 -4.21
C LEU A 95 -13.85 8.12 -2.91
N VAL A 96 -12.70 7.44 -3.01
CA VAL A 96 -11.87 7.08 -1.84
C VAL A 96 -11.30 8.34 -1.19
N ASP A 97 -10.75 9.25 -2.00
CA ASP A 97 -10.21 10.53 -1.50
C ASP A 97 -11.27 11.33 -0.75
N LYS A 98 -12.48 11.41 -1.32
CA LYS A 98 -13.62 12.09 -0.67
C LYS A 98 -14.02 11.41 0.63
N ALA A 99 -14.17 10.09 0.63
CA ALA A 99 -14.60 9.37 1.82
C ALA A 99 -13.57 9.48 2.95
N LEU A 100 -12.27 9.43 2.64
CA LEU A 100 -11.22 9.64 3.64
C LEU A 100 -11.24 11.06 4.19
N ALA A 101 -11.40 12.09 3.34
CA ALA A 101 -11.55 13.47 3.79
C ALA A 101 -12.77 13.66 4.70
N ASP A 102 -13.94 13.14 4.29
CA ASP A 102 -15.17 13.21 5.08
C ASP A 102 -15.01 12.47 6.43
N SER A 103 -14.38 11.29 6.43
CA SER A 103 -14.15 10.50 7.64
C SER A 103 -13.26 11.22 8.67
N THR A 104 -12.24 11.95 8.22
CA THR A 104 -11.35 12.72 9.11
C THR A 104 -11.99 13.96 9.71
N ALA A 105 -13.06 14.47 9.07
CA ALA A 105 -13.85 15.60 9.56
C ALA A 105 -15.07 15.17 10.41
N GLU A 106 -15.38 13.87 10.47
CA GLU A 106 -16.55 13.34 11.18
C GLU A 106 -16.21 12.92 12.61
N PHE A 107 -16.90 13.53 13.57
CA PHE A 107 -16.70 13.31 15.01
C PHE A 107 -17.60 12.21 15.56
N ASP A 108 -18.75 11.94 14.91
CA ASP A 108 -19.62 10.82 15.26
C ASP A 108 -18.98 9.49 14.80
N GLU A 109 -18.72 8.62 15.76
CA GLU A 109 -18.02 7.36 15.49
C GLU A 109 -18.79 6.44 14.54
N ALA A 110 -20.12 6.36 14.66
CA ALA A 110 -20.94 5.48 13.85
C ALA A 110 -20.98 5.97 12.38
N LYS A 111 -21.12 7.28 12.17
CA LYS A 111 -21.03 7.89 10.84
C LYS A 111 -19.63 7.74 10.24
N ARG A 112 -18.57 8.02 11.00
CA ARG A 112 -17.19 7.86 10.53
C ARG A 112 -16.90 6.42 10.10
N ARG A 113 -17.33 5.44 10.91
CA ARG A 113 -17.22 4.01 10.57
C ARG A 113 -17.94 3.71 9.26
N LYS A 114 -19.19 4.15 9.11
CA LYS A 114 -19.96 3.90 7.90
C LYS A 114 -19.33 4.50 6.64
N ILE A 115 -18.80 5.73 6.73
CA ILE A 115 -18.07 6.35 5.62
C ILE A 115 -16.88 5.48 5.20
N LEU A 116 -16.11 4.99 6.17
CA LEU A 116 -14.93 4.15 5.91
C LEU A 116 -15.30 2.77 5.35
N GLU A 117 -16.35 2.13 5.87
CA GLU A 117 -16.85 0.84 5.36
C GLU A 117 -17.35 0.94 3.91
N ASP A 118 -17.96 2.07 3.55
CA ASP A 118 -18.46 2.31 2.19
C ASP A 118 -17.35 2.83 1.24
N SER A 119 -16.13 3.10 1.76
CA SER A 119 -15.03 3.74 1.01
C SER A 119 -14.09 2.79 0.26
N VAL A 120 -14.09 1.49 0.57
CA VAL A 120 -13.14 0.50 0.04
C VAL A 120 -13.83 -0.76 -0.47
#